data_AF-A0A976PIA2-F1
#
_entry.id   AF-A0A976PIA2-F1
#
_cell.length_a   1.000
_cell.length_b   1.000
_cell.length_c   1.000
_cell.angle_alpha   90.00
_cell.angle_beta   90.00
_cell.angle_gamma   90.00
#
_symmetry.space_group_name_H-M   'P 1'
#
loop_
_entity.id
_entity.type
_entity.pdbx_description
1 polymer ?
#
loop_
_entity_poly.entity_id
_entity_poly.type
_entity_poly.pdbx_seq_one_letter_code
_entity_poly.pdbx_strand_id
1 'polypeptide(L)'
;MKHFALILTLVVTTKLFASEHHPHLPLELTFEESQQLLRQHWVKFGQGMMKANAPETQLAIDGGEKFSKWLKEINNQRSADDQIRLTSGSNRGGGIPIDSPSKYGPKTIKERLQKNMSEIPASIKDVVYGNENTTATLPTSKEDFIKYGRMISFLYQTAVRWSTSLEPWLDWYKKNKQRDVRGYYHLCSV
;
A
#
# COMPACT_ATOMS: atom_id res chain seq x y z
N MET A 1 23.34 45.10 -54.64
CA MET A 1 22.13 44.77 -53.87
C MET A 1 22.34 43.40 -53.24
N LYS A 2 22.26 43.30 -51.91
CA LYS A 2 22.59 42.09 -51.14
C LYS A 2 21.36 41.18 -51.09
N HIS A 3 21.43 39.98 -51.65
CA HIS A 3 20.39 38.96 -51.45
C HIS A 3 20.75 38.11 -50.23
N PHE A 4 20.06 38.38 -49.13
CA PHE A 4 20.06 37.57 -47.92
C PHE A 4 19.05 36.44 -48.13
N ALA A 5 19.51 35.22 -48.42
CA ALA A 5 18.65 34.04 -48.45
C ALA A 5 18.48 33.53 -47.01
N LEU A 6 17.27 33.70 -46.48
CA LEU A 6 16.85 33.27 -45.15
C LEU A 6 16.76 31.73 -45.13
N ILE A 7 17.67 31.07 -44.42
CA ILE A 7 17.60 29.63 -44.14
C ILE A 7 16.52 29.43 -43.07
N LEU A 8 15.36 28.91 -43.48
CA LEU A 8 14.28 28.50 -42.58
C LEU A 8 14.62 27.12 -41.99
N THR A 9 15.35 27.10 -40.88
CA THR A 9 15.64 25.87 -40.14
C THR A 9 14.37 25.38 -39.45
N LEU A 10 13.71 24.39 -40.04
CA LEU A 10 12.58 23.68 -39.46
C LEU A 10 13.10 22.87 -38.25
N VAL A 11 13.12 23.48 -37.07
CA VAL A 11 13.38 22.78 -35.82
C VAL A 11 12.14 21.95 -35.51
N VAL A 12 12.09 20.73 -36.07
CA VAL A 12 11.16 19.70 -35.62
C VAL A 12 11.59 19.35 -34.21
N THR A 13 10.94 19.96 -33.22
CA THR A 13 11.03 19.49 -31.84
C THR A 13 10.37 18.12 -31.79
N THR A 14 11.15 17.07 -32.05
CA THR A 14 10.83 15.72 -31.60
C THR A 14 10.87 15.79 -30.07
N LYS A 15 9.76 16.22 -29.48
CA LYS A 15 9.53 15.96 -28.06
C LYS A 15 9.65 14.45 -27.93
N LEU A 16 10.75 14.02 -27.30
CA LEU A 16 10.95 12.65 -26.88
C LEU A 16 9.61 12.16 -26.32
N PHE A 17 9.07 11.10 -26.92
CA PHE A 17 8.21 10.19 -26.18
C PHE A 17 9.10 9.62 -25.08
N ALA A 18 9.28 10.37 -23.99
CA ALA A 18 9.71 9.82 -22.74
C ALA A 18 8.68 8.74 -22.44
N SER A 19 9.07 7.47 -22.57
CA SER A 19 8.27 6.36 -22.10
C SER A 19 7.94 6.69 -20.66
N GLU A 20 6.68 7.00 -20.35
CA GLU A 20 6.22 6.97 -18.97
C GLU A 20 6.61 5.59 -18.45
N HIS A 21 7.63 5.54 -17.59
CA HIS A 21 8.02 4.28 -16.96
C HIS A 21 6.75 3.75 -16.30
N HIS A 22 6.25 2.65 -16.85
CA HIS A 22 5.01 2.07 -16.40
C HIS A 22 5.12 1.80 -14.90
N PRO A 23 4.09 2.13 -14.11
CA PRO A 23 4.08 1.78 -12.70
C PRO A 23 4.01 0.26 -12.61
N HIS A 24 5.17 -0.39 -12.47
CA HIS A 24 5.22 -1.78 -12.06
C HIS A 24 4.62 -1.83 -10.66
N LEU A 25 3.46 -2.48 -10.56
CA LEU A 25 2.88 -2.75 -9.26
C LEU A 25 3.88 -3.59 -8.50
N PRO A 26 4.30 -3.18 -7.28
CA PRO A 26 5.12 -4.05 -6.46
C PRO A 26 4.41 -5.39 -6.30
N LEU A 27 5.18 -6.47 -6.20
CA LEU A 27 4.65 -7.78 -5.80
C LEU A 27 4.08 -7.69 -4.38
N GLU A 28 3.51 -8.77 -3.86
CA GLU A 28 3.01 -8.81 -2.48
C GLU A 28 4.11 -8.35 -1.53
N LEU A 29 3.94 -7.15 -0.97
CA LEU A 29 4.93 -6.48 -0.13
C LEU A 29 4.78 -6.98 1.29
N THR A 30 5.90 -7.17 1.97
CA THR A 30 5.92 -7.28 3.42
C THR A 30 5.42 -6.00 4.08
N PHE A 31 5.20 -6.07 5.39
CA PHE A 31 4.80 -4.90 6.16
C PHE A 31 5.85 -3.80 6.05
N GLU A 32 7.12 -4.14 6.26
CA GLU A 32 8.26 -3.24 6.23
C GLU A 32 8.47 -2.62 4.85
N GLU A 33 8.34 -3.42 3.77
CA GLU A 33 8.42 -2.93 2.40
C GLU A 33 7.27 -1.96 2.07
N SER A 34 6.06 -2.21 2.58
CA SER A 34 4.94 -1.28 2.45
C SER A 34 5.21 0.04 3.18
N GLN A 35 5.81 0.00 4.37
CA GLN A 35 6.22 1.22 5.06
C GLN A 35 7.31 1.98 4.29
N GLN A 36 8.25 1.26 3.67
CA GLN A 36 9.27 1.88 2.83
C GLN A 36 8.66 2.53 1.60
N LEU A 37 7.74 1.85 0.92
CA LEU A 37 7.02 2.40 -0.23
C LEU A 37 6.28 3.69 0.15
N LEU A 38 5.55 3.68 1.27
CA LEU A 38 4.84 4.86 1.77
C LEU A 38 5.80 6.02 2.03
N ARG A 39 6.94 5.76 2.71
CA ARG A 39 7.97 6.79 2.98
C ARG A 39 8.58 7.35 1.71
N GLN A 40 8.93 6.51 0.74
CA GLN A 40 9.47 6.94 -0.56
C GLN A 40 8.46 7.82 -1.30
N HIS A 41 7.18 7.44 -1.26
CA HIS A 41 6.12 8.21 -1.87
C HIS A 41 5.92 9.57 -1.18
N TRP A 42 5.99 9.64 0.15
CA TRP A 42 5.95 10.90 0.90
C TRP A 42 7.12 11.83 0.57
N VAL A 43 8.34 11.29 0.44
CA VAL A 43 9.51 12.10 0.06
C VAL A 43 9.35 12.67 -1.34
N LYS A 44 8.80 11.88 -2.28
CA LYS A 44 8.66 12.28 -3.68
C LYS A 44 7.55 13.31 -3.92
N PHE A 45 6.42 13.20 -3.22
CA PHE A 45 5.22 13.99 -3.51
C PHE A 45 4.74 14.89 -2.36
N GLY A 46 5.36 14.78 -1.18
CA GLY A 46 4.95 15.47 0.04
C GLY A 46 3.80 14.76 0.78
N GLN A 47 3.77 14.87 2.11
CA GLN A 47 2.74 14.24 2.95
C GLN A 47 1.33 14.83 2.72
N GLY A 48 1.25 16.14 2.43
CA GLY A 48 -0.03 16.85 2.27
C GLY A 48 -0.81 16.42 1.02
N MET A 49 -0.12 16.11 -0.08
CA MET A 49 -0.74 15.58 -1.32
C MET A 49 -1.14 14.11 -1.20
N MET A 50 -0.85 13.47 -0.06
CA MET A 50 -0.97 12.03 0.16
C MET A 50 -1.96 11.65 1.24
N LYS A 51 -2.69 12.63 1.82
CA LYS A 51 -3.88 12.28 2.61
C LYS A 51 -4.78 11.47 1.68
N ALA A 52 -5.02 10.21 2.03
CA ALA A 52 -5.88 9.39 1.21
C ALA A 52 -7.21 10.11 1.04
N ASN A 53 -7.72 10.17 -0.20
CA ASN A 53 -8.95 10.89 -0.49
C ASN A 53 -10.15 10.32 0.29
N ALA A 54 -10.04 9.05 0.71
CA ALA A 54 -10.99 8.39 1.58
C ALA A 54 -10.49 8.33 3.03
N PRO A 55 -11.27 8.80 4.03
CA PRO A 55 -10.86 8.81 5.43
C PRO A 55 -10.59 7.40 5.98
N GLU A 56 -11.29 6.37 5.52
CA GLU A 56 -11.08 4.99 5.94
C GLU A 56 -9.73 4.44 5.47
N THR A 57 -9.26 4.87 4.29
CA THR A 57 -7.92 4.52 3.80
C THR A 57 -6.84 5.19 4.64
N GLN A 58 -7.04 6.45 5.02
CA GLN A 58 -6.11 7.14 5.91
C GLN A 58 -6.07 6.47 7.29
N LEU A 59 -7.23 6.15 7.86
CA LEU A 59 -7.33 5.47 9.16
C LEU A 59 -6.64 4.09 9.15
N ALA A 60 -6.74 3.35 8.05
CA ALA A 60 -6.01 2.09 7.87
C ALA A 60 -4.47 2.29 7.83
N ILE A 61 -4.00 3.34 7.15
CA ILE A 61 -2.58 3.70 7.09
C ILE A 61 -2.07 4.10 8.48
N ASP A 62 -2.78 5.00 9.16
CA ASP A 62 -2.41 5.52 10.47
C ASP A 62 -2.37 4.40 11.53
N GLY A 63 -3.37 3.53 11.52
CA GLY A 63 -3.40 2.36 12.39
C GLY A 63 -2.22 1.41 12.17
N GLY A 64 -1.87 1.12 10.91
CA GLY A 64 -0.70 0.31 10.62
C GLY A 64 0.62 0.96 11.05
N GLU A 65 0.80 2.27 10.83
CA GLU A 65 1.97 2.99 11.33
C GLU A 65 2.07 2.97 12.86
N LYS A 66 0.95 3.18 13.56
CA LYS A 66 0.90 3.12 15.04
C LYS A 66 1.20 1.72 15.55
N PHE A 67 0.64 0.68 14.93
CA PHE A 67 0.93 -0.71 15.26
C PHE A 67 2.40 -1.09 15.01
N SER A 68 3.00 -0.63 13.91
CA SER A 68 4.43 -0.85 13.64
C SER A 68 5.32 -0.25 14.72
N LYS A 69 5.02 0.97 15.17
CA LYS A 69 5.73 1.60 16.30
C LYS A 69 5.58 0.79 17.57
N TRP A 70 4.35 0.35 17.87
CA TRP A 70 4.07 -0.46 19.06
C TRP A 70 4.80 -1.80 19.05
N LEU A 71 4.80 -2.51 17.91
CA LEU A 71 5.50 -3.78 17.75
C LEU A 71 7.01 -3.60 17.99
N LYS A 72 7.61 -2.51 17.51
CA LYS A 72 9.01 -2.18 17.77
C LYS A 72 9.27 -1.94 19.25
N GLU A 73 8.39 -1.19 19.92
CA GLU A 73 8.51 -0.91 21.36
C GLU A 73 8.47 -2.19 22.19
N ILE A 74 7.54 -3.10 21.90
CA ILE A 74 7.46 -4.43 22.53
C ILE A 74 8.73 -5.26 22.25
N ASN A 75 9.21 -5.27 21.00
CA ASN A 75 10.38 -6.05 20.62
C ASN A 75 11.70 -5.51 21.18
N ASN A 76 11.78 -4.22 21.53
CA ASN A 76 12.95 -3.64 22.18
C ASN A 76 13.20 -4.20 23.58
N GLN A 77 12.19 -4.76 24.23
CA GLN A 77 12.30 -5.39 25.56
C GLN A 77 12.48 -6.92 25.48
N ARG A 78 12.59 -7.49 24.28
CA ARG A 78 12.66 -8.94 24.05
C ARG A 78 14.05 -9.34 23.57
N SER A 79 14.49 -10.53 23.96
CA SER A 79 15.66 -11.17 23.36
C SER A 79 15.39 -11.47 21.88
N ALA A 80 16.46 -11.60 21.08
CA ALA A 80 16.35 -11.85 19.64
C ALA A 80 15.47 -13.07 19.29
N ASP A 81 15.51 -14.11 20.14
CA ASP A 81 14.76 -15.36 19.95
C ASP A 81 13.28 -15.27 20.37
N ASP A 82 12.92 -14.30 21.22
CA ASP A 82 11.53 -14.09 21.68
C ASP A 82 10.82 -12.91 20.98
N GLN A 83 11.46 -12.31 19.98
CA GLN A 83 10.84 -11.23 19.20
C GLN A 83 9.57 -11.69 18.49
N ILE A 84 8.57 -10.82 18.51
CA ILE A 84 7.30 -11.01 17.81
C ILE A 84 7.50 -10.68 16.33
N ARG A 85 7.17 -11.63 15.45
CA ARG A 85 7.26 -11.48 14.00
C ARG A 85 5.90 -11.76 13.36
N LEU A 86 5.47 -10.89 12.45
CA LEU A 86 4.20 -11.06 11.74
C LEU A 86 4.31 -12.02 10.56
N THR A 87 5.51 -12.17 10.00
CA THR A 87 5.81 -13.10 8.90
C THR A 87 6.40 -14.40 9.44
N SER A 88 6.04 -15.54 8.85
CA SER A 88 6.82 -16.77 9.01
C SER A 88 7.97 -16.75 8.00
N GLY A 89 9.16 -17.22 8.39
CA GLY A 89 10.36 -17.20 7.54
C GLY A 89 10.27 -18.00 6.23
N SER A 90 9.22 -18.81 6.05
CA SER A 90 9.06 -19.72 4.91
C SER A 90 8.09 -19.26 3.82
N ASN A 91 7.20 -18.29 4.09
CA ASN A 91 6.14 -17.92 3.16
C ASN A 91 6.27 -16.46 2.73
N ARG A 92 7.20 -16.18 1.80
CA ARG A 92 6.98 -15.07 0.86
C ARG A 92 5.77 -15.47 0.01
N GLY A 93 4.65 -14.78 0.24
CA GLY A 93 3.31 -15.17 -0.18
C GLY A 93 3.26 -15.84 -1.56
N GLY A 94 2.60 -17.00 -1.62
CA GLY A 94 2.21 -17.60 -2.89
C GLY A 94 1.55 -16.51 -3.75
N GLY A 95 1.98 -16.38 -5.00
CA GLY A 95 1.50 -15.33 -5.89
C GLY A 95 -0.02 -15.28 -5.93
N ILE A 96 -0.59 -14.09 -6.21
CA ILE A 96 -2.04 -13.90 -6.29
C ILE A 96 -2.59 -14.85 -7.35
N PRO A 97 -3.45 -15.82 -6.98
CA PRO A 97 -4.04 -16.74 -7.93
C PRO A 97 -4.83 -15.99 -9.01
N ILE A 98 -4.74 -16.45 -10.26
CA ILE A 98 -5.41 -15.79 -11.40
C ILE A 98 -6.94 -15.83 -11.30
N ASP A 99 -7.46 -16.86 -10.63
CA ASP A 99 -8.88 -17.12 -10.37
C ASP A 99 -9.41 -16.36 -9.13
N SER A 100 -8.53 -15.89 -8.26
CA SER A 100 -8.87 -15.16 -7.03
C SER A 100 -8.08 -13.84 -6.91
N PRO A 101 -8.28 -12.88 -7.82
CA PRO A 101 -7.53 -11.62 -7.79
C PRO A 101 -7.90 -10.78 -6.56
N SER A 102 -6.88 -10.15 -5.96
CA SER A 102 -7.06 -9.17 -4.90
C SER A 102 -7.88 -7.96 -5.39
N LYS A 103 -8.91 -7.60 -4.63
CA LYS A 103 -9.73 -6.41 -4.86
C LYS A 103 -9.20 -5.25 -4.05
N TYR A 104 -9.06 -4.09 -4.68
CA TYR A 104 -8.56 -2.86 -4.08
C TYR A 104 -9.56 -1.72 -4.27
N GLY A 105 -9.55 -0.76 -3.34
CA GLY A 105 -10.35 0.46 -3.43
C GLY A 105 -10.92 0.88 -2.08
N PRO A 106 -11.43 2.13 -1.97
CA PRO A 106 -11.92 2.68 -0.71
C PRO A 106 -13.04 1.85 -0.09
N LYS A 107 -13.97 1.33 -0.91
CA LYS A 107 -15.05 0.45 -0.45
C LYS A 107 -14.50 -0.82 0.20
N THR A 108 -13.58 -1.52 -0.46
CA THR A 108 -12.96 -2.75 0.07
C THR A 108 -12.18 -2.48 1.36
N ILE A 109 -11.45 -1.36 1.42
CA ILE A 109 -10.70 -0.96 2.60
C ILE A 109 -11.65 -0.65 3.76
N LYS A 110 -12.73 0.09 3.51
CA LYS A 110 -13.77 0.39 4.50
C LYS A 110 -14.42 -0.87 5.07
N GLU A 111 -14.85 -1.80 4.21
CA GLU A 111 -15.48 -3.05 4.63
C GLU A 111 -14.53 -3.90 5.50
N ARG A 112 -13.26 -4.01 5.08
CA ARG A 112 -12.23 -4.71 5.86
C ARG A 112 -11.91 -4.02 7.17
N LEU A 113 -11.84 -2.69 7.18
CA LEU A 113 -11.62 -1.92 8.40
C LEU A 113 -12.76 -2.12 9.39
N GLN A 114 -14.02 -2.03 8.93
CA GLN A 114 -15.19 -2.27 9.78
C GLN A 114 -15.20 -3.69 10.36
N LYS A 115 -14.89 -4.68 9.53
CA LYS A 115 -14.74 -6.07 9.98
C LYS A 115 -13.64 -6.19 11.04
N ASN A 116 -12.45 -5.67 10.77
CA ASN A 116 -11.34 -5.67 11.71
C ASN A 116 -11.72 -5.01 13.04
N MET A 117 -12.40 -3.85 13.00
CA MET A 117 -12.86 -3.13 14.19
C MET A 117 -13.87 -3.90 15.05
N SER A 118 -14.61 -4.84 14.45
CA SER A 118 -15.55 -5.72 15.17
C SER A 118 -14.89 -6.95 15.78
N GLU A 119 -13.74 -7.37 15.26
CA GLU A 119 -13.04 -8.60 15.68
C GLU A 119 -11.84 -8.32 16.60
N ILE A 120 -11.20 -7.16 16.46
CA ILE A 120 -10.03 -6.78 17.26
C ILE A 120 -10.46 -6.48 18.71
N PRO A 121 -9.78 -7.05 19.73
CA PRO A 121 -10.09 -6.78 21.13
C PRO A 121 -9.86 -5.31 21.48
N ALA A 122 -10.65 -4.80 22.43
CA ALA A 122 -10.59 -3.39 22.84
C ALA A 122 -9.17 -2.92 23.17
N SER A 123 -8.41 -3.75 23.90
CA SER A 123 -7.02 -3.43 24.29
C SER A 123 -6.04 -3.22 23.13
N ILE A 124 -6.29 -3.79 21.95
CA ILE A 124 -5.52 -3.51 20.73
C ILE A 124 -6.14 -2.35 19.97
N LYS A 125 -7.48 -2.31 19.88
CA LYS A 125 -8.22 -1.30 19.14
C LYS A 125 -7.99 0.12 19.68
N ASP A 126 -7.98 0.28 20.99
CA ASP A 126 -7.86 1.57 21.65
C ASP A 126 -6.44 2.14 21.54
N VAL A 127 -5.44 1.26 21.51
CA VAL A 127 -4.05 1.63 21.17
C VAL A 127 -3.91 1.94 19.68
N VAL A 128 -4.43 1.11 18.77
CA VAL A 128 -4.12 1.27 17.33
C VAL A 128 -4.95 2.37 16.67
N TYR A 129 -6.23 2.47 17.01
CA TYR A 129 -7.19 3.38 16.39
C TYR A 129 -7.81 4.39 17.35
N GLY A 130 -7.58 4.23 18.66
CA GLY A 130 -7.98 5.19 19.68
C GLY A 130 -6.85 6.13 20.09
N ASN A 131 -7.03 6.72 21.27
CA ASN A 131 -6.15 7.75 21.82
C ASN A 131 -5.14 7.19 22.83
N GLU A 132 -5.10 5.88 23.05
CA GLU A 132 -4.13 5.30 23.99
C GLU A 132 -2.71 5.32 23.41
N ASN A 133 -1.73 5.42 24.31
CA ASN A 133 -0.32 5.36 23.95
C ASN A 133 0.11 3.91 23.72
N THR A 134 1.18 3.72 22.95
CA THR A 134 1.83 2.42 22.82
C THR A 134 2.48 2.01 24.14
N THR A 135 2.60 0.70 24.37
CA THR A 135 3.16 0.13 25.59
C THR A 135 4.27 -0.86 25.26
N ALA A 136 5.21 -1.03 26.17
CA ALA A 136 6.25 -2.06 26.05
C ALA A 136 5.75 -3.48 26.39
N THR A 137 4.61 -3.60 27.07
CA THR A 137 4.02 -4.88 27.49
C THR A 137 2.91 -5.33 26.54
N LEU A 138 2.75 -6.66 26.42
CA LEU A 138 1.67 -7.23 25.63
C LEU A 138 0.31 -7.05 26.34
N PRO A 139 -0.72 -6.54 25.66
CA PRO A 139 -2.06 -6.35 26.23
C PRO A 139 -2.91 -7.64 26.23
N THR A 140 -2.44 -8.69 25.54
CA THR A 140 -3.11 -9.97 25.36
C THR A 140 -2.07 -11.09 25.18
N SER A 141 -2.49 -12.32 24.93
CA SER A 141 -1.60 -13.43 24.58
C SER A 141 -0.72 -13.08 23.37
N LYS A 142 0.48 -13.66 23.28
CA LYS A 142 1.39 -13.45 22.14
C LYS A 142 0.73 -13.89 20.83
N GLU A 143 -0.03 -14.97 20.87
CA GLU A 143 -0.75 -15.58 19.76
C GLU A 143 -1.85 -14.66 19.24
N ASP A 144 -2.67 -14.10 20.13
CA ASP A 144 -3.72 -13.16 19.75
C ASP A 144 -3.12 -11.86 19.21
N PHE A 145 -2.06 -11.36 19.84
CA PHE A 145 -1.38 -10.15 19.37
C PHE A 145 -0.83 -10.34 17.94
N ILE A 146 -0.24 -11.51 17.64
CA ILE A 146 0.23 -11.84 16.28
C ILE A 146 -0.95 -11.97 15.32
N LYS A 147 -2.03 -12.64 15.71
CA LYS A 147 -3.23 -12.82 14.88
C LYS A 147 -3.81 -11.47 14.46
N TYR A 148 -4.10 -10.59 15.41
CA TYR A 148 -4.66 -9.27 15.12
C TYR A 148 -3.65 -8.34 14.45
N GLY A 149 -2.35 -8.46 14.81
CA GLY A 149 -1.27 -7.75 14.14
C GLY A 149 -1.16 -8.07 12.65
N ARG A 150 -1.36 -9.33 12.26
CA ARG A 150 -1.43 -9.74 10.85
C ARG A 150 -2.63 -9.12 10.13
N MET A 151 -3.79 -9.06 10.78
CA MET A 151 -4.99 -8.43 10.20
C MET A 151 -4.78 -6.93 9.96
N ILE A 152 -4.20 -6.22 10.93
CA ILE A 152 -3.85 -4.79 10.81
C ILE A 152 -2.81 -4.59 9.71
N SER A 153 -1.76 -5.41 9.70
CA SER A 153 -0.70 -5.35 8.69
C SER A 153 -1.23 -5.56 7.28
N PHE A 154 -2.09 -6.55 7.05
CA PHE A 154 -2.68 -6.80 5.74
C PHE A 154 -3.58 -5.65 5.25
N LEU A 155 -4.37 -5.07 6.14
CA LEU A 155 -5.20 -3.91 5.83
C LEU A 155 -4.32 -2.68 5.49
N TYR A 156 -3.26 -2.45 6.26
CA TYR A 156 -2.28 -1.40 5.99
C TYR A 156 -1.63 -1.56 4.62
N GLN A 157 -1.11 -2.75 4.29
CA GLN A 157 -0.48 -3.03 3.01
C GLN A 157 -1.46 -2.77 1.84
N THR A 158 -2.72 -3.20 2.00
CA THR A 158 -3.80 -2.93 1.03
C THR A 158 -4.02 -1.43 0.85
N ALA A 159 -4.08 -0.66 1.94
CA ALA A 159 -4.31 0.78 1.92
C ALA A 159 -3.13 1.54 1.30
N VAL A 160 -1.89 1.20 1.67
CA VAL A 160 -0.68 1.80 1.08
C VAL A 160 -0.60 1.51 -0.41
N ARG A 161 -0.81 0.26 -0.83
CA ARG A 161 -0.79 -0.11 -2.25
C ARG A 161 -1.84 0.65 -3.05
N TRP A 162 -3.05 0.80 -2.50
CA TRP A 162 -4.09 1.61 -3.10
C TRP A 162 -3.63 3.05 -3.31
N SER A 163 -3.23 3.74 -2.23
CA SER A 163 -2.93 5.17 -2.27
C SER A 163 -1.65 5.51 -3.05
N THR A 164 -0.66 4.62 -3.06
CA THR A 164 0.67 4.92 -3.66
C THR A 164 0.83 4.38 -5.07
N SER A 165 0.15 3.30 -5.42
CA SER A 165 0.43 2.56 -6.65
C SER A 165 -0.77 2.42 -7.58
N LEU A 166 -2.00 2.37 -7.05
CA LEU A 166 -3.20 2.14 -7.86
C LEU A 166 -3.95 3.44 -8.13
N GLU A 167 -4.28 4.20 -7.08
CA GLU A 167 -5.09 5.42 -7.17
C GLU A 167 -4.50 6.45 -8.15
N PRO A 168 -3.18 6.78 -8.10
CA PRO A 168 -2.61 7.77 -9.01
C PRO A 168 -2.63 7.36 -10.49
N TRP A 169 -2.76 6.06 -10.76
CA TRP A 169 -2.64 5.48 -12.09
C TRP A 169 -3.95 4.84 -12.59
N LEU A 170 -5.08 5.11 -11.93
CA LEU A 170 -6.38 4.53 -12.29
C LEU A 170 -6.75 4.77 -13.75
N ASP A 171 -6.50 5.97 -14.28
CA ASP A 171 -6.83 6.29 -15.67
C ASP A 171 -5.94 5.54 -16.67
N TRP A 172 -4.68 5.30 -16.32
CA TRP A 172 -3.80 4.43 -17.09
C TRP A 172 -4.31 2.99 -17.07
N TYR A 173 -4.67 2.45 -15.90
CA TYR A 173 -5.20 1.09 -15.77
C TYR A 173 -6.54 0.91 -16.52
N LYS A 174 -7.43 1.90 -16.47
CA LYS A 174 -8.70 1.88 -17.24
C LYS A 174 -8.45 1.78 -18.74
N LYS A 175 -7.54 2.59 -19.28
CA LYS A 175 -7.20 2.61 -20.72
C LYS A 175 -6.54 1.30 -21.16
N ASN A 176 -5.72 0.70 -20.31
CA ASN A 176 -4.95 -0.51 -20.63
C ASN A 176 -5.65 -1.81 -20.21
N LYS A 177 -6.89 -1.75 -19.68
CA LYS A 177 -7.68 -2.93 -19.27
C LYS A 177 -7.81 -3.99 -20.37
N GLN A 178 -7.94 -3.55 -21.62
CA GLN A 178 -8.07 -4.45 -22.79
C GLN A 178 -6.79 -5.24 -23.12
N ARG A 179 -5.62 -4.75 -22.67
CA ARG A 179 -4.31 -5.39 -22.88
C ARG A 179 -3.85 -6.21 -21.68
N ASP A 180 -4.63 -6.22 -20.61
CA ASP A 180 -4.37 -7.05 -19.44
C ASP A 180 -4.79 -8.48 -19.75
N VAL A 181 -3.86 -9.43 -19.72
CA VAL A 181 -4.13 -10.86 -19.92
C VAL A 181 -5.18 -11.37 -18.92
N ARG A 182 -5.26 -10.78 -17.72
CA ARG A 182 -6.32 -11.08 -16.74
C ARG A 182 -7.68 -10.53 -17.20
N GLY A 183 -7.70 -9.39 -17.90
CA GLY A 183 -8.87 -8.83 -18.54
C GLY A 183 -9.38 -9.70 -19.69
N TYR A 184 -8.49 -10.29 -20.48
CA TYR A 184 -8.84 -11.22 -21.56
C TYR A 184 -9.58 -12.48 -21.04
N TYR A 185 -9.13 -13.06 -19.92
CA TYR A 185 -9.81 -14.22 -19.31
C TYR A 185 -11.12 -13.88 -18.58
N HIS A 186 -11.25 -12.67 -18.01
CA HIS A 186 -12.36 -12.33 -17.10
C HIS A 186 -13.36 -11.27 -17.63
N LEU A 187 -13.16 -10.71 -18.84
CA LEU A 187 -14.05 -9.70 -19.43
C LEU A 187 -14.60 -10.09 -20.82
N CYS A 188 -14.10 -11.15 -21.43
CA CYS A 188 -14.58 -11.64 -22.73
C CYS A 188 -15.77 -12.61 -22.63
N SER A 189 -16.32 -12.80 -21.43
CA SER A 189 -17.50 -13.65 -21.15
C SER A 189 -18.78 -12.84 -20.88
N VAL A 190 -18.97 -11.74 -21.62
CA VAL A 190 -20.26 -11.02 -21.70
C VAL A 190 -20.69 -10.92 -23.14
#